data_AF-A0A966IRH0-F1
#
_entry.id   AF-A0A966IRH0-F1
#
_cell.length_a   1.000
_cell.length_b   1.000
_cell.length_c   1.000
_cell.angle_alpha   90.00
_cell.angle_beta   90.00
_cell.angle_gamma   90.00
#
_symmetry.space_group_name_H-M   'P 1'
#
loop_
_entity.id
_entity.type
_entity.pdbx_description
1 polymer ?
#
loop_
_entity_poly.entity_id
_entity_poly.type
_entity_poly.pdbx_seq_one_letter_code
_entity_poly.pdbx_strand_id
1 'polypeptide(L)'
;APGGGFAHTVLIAIGGEEGIVRGNPVVTADGLVGIVIDVGRAYARVLMISDINARIPVILSSSSWPGLTVGQNGQFLDLQFLPDEAQPKIGELVLTSGHGGVLPNGLPVGRVDQIEDGTIRVRPAVDLRNLSYVSVLTGGLEGIDNSNLDLADFYTPLPIDDTTRLLEGLDSSGQRR
;
A
#
# COMPACT_ATOMS: atom_id res chain seq x y z
N ALA A 1 30.22 12.64 8.26
CA ALA A 1 29.37 12.35 7.08
C ALA A 1 28.10 11.71 7.61
N PRO A 2 26.90 12.29 7.42
CA PRO A 2 25.69 11.66 7.92
C PRO A 2 25.30 10.54 6.96
N GLY A 3 25.39 9.28 7.42
CA GLY A 3 24.94 8.10 6.69
C GLY A 3 23.44 8.16 6.45
N GLY A 4 23.02 7.72 5.26
CA GLY A 4 21.67 7.84 4.74
C GLY A 4 20.59 7.16 5.58
N GLY A 5 19.35 7.63 5.40
CA GLY A 5 18.18 7.19 6.17
C GLY A 5 18.09 5.67 6.30
N PHE A 6 18.03 5.21 7.55
CA PHE A 6 17.88 3.80 7.86
C PHE A 6 16.56 3.29 7.29
N ALA A 7 16.59 2.17 6.57
CA ALA A 7 15.37 1.50 6.14
C ALA A 7 14.64 0.92 7.36
N HIS A 8 13.40 1.32 7.56
CA HIS A 8 12.48 0.80 8.55
C HIS A 8 11.97 -0.57 8.09
N THR A 9 12.73 -1.60 8.45
CA THR A 9 12.41 -3.01 8.15
C THR A 9 12.35 -3.84 9.42
N VAL A 10 11.59 -4.93 9.36
CA VAL A 10 11.53 -5.96 10.41
C VAL A 10 11.91 -7.30 9.81
N LEU A 11 12.66 -8.09 10.56
CA LEU A 11 12.95 -9.47 10.21
C LEU A 11 11.96 -10.39 10.93
N ILE A 12 11.29 -11.26 10.20
CA ILE A 12 10.40 -12.29 10.76
C ILE A 12 11.07 -13.66 10.62
N ALA A 13 10.93 -14.50 11.66
CA ALA A 13 11.53 -15.84 11.73
C ALA A 13 10.67 -16.90 11.04
N ILE A 14 10.21 -16.58 9.84
CA ILE A 14 9.45 -17.44 8.92
C ILE A 14 9.86 -17.07 7.50
N GLY A 15 9.99 -18.04 6.60
CA GLY A 15 10.53 -17.82 5.26
C GLY A 15 9.88 -18.71 4.19
N GLY A 16 10.64 -18.97 3.13
CA GLY A 16 10.13 -19.72 1.98
C GLY A 16 9.76 -21.18 2.30
N GLU A 17 10.35 -21.80 3.34
CA GLU A 17 9.98 -23.16 3.75
C GLU A 17 8.53 -23.24 4.28
N GLU A 18 7.99 -22.12 4.78
CA GLU A 18 6.60 -21.99 5.21
C GLU A 18 5.69 -21.35 4.15
N GLY A 19 6.17 -21.22 2.91
CA GLY A 19 5.40 -20.68 1.79
C GLY A 19 5.29 -19.16 1.75
N ILE A 20 6.12 -18.44 2.52
CA ILE A 20 6.18 -16.98 2.44
C ILE A 20 6.79 -16.57 1.10
N VAL A 21 6.17 -15.61 0.43
CA VAL A 21 6.66 -15.03 -0.82
C VAL A 21 6.72 -13.50 -0.72
N ARG A 22 7.52 -12.90 -1.63
CA ARG A 22 7.52 -11.44 -1.79
C ARG A 22 6.11 -10.94 -2.10
N GLY A 23 5.77 -9.78 -1.59
CA GLY A 23 4.44 -9.19 -1.70
C GLY A 23 3.45 -9.66 -0.64
N ASN A 24 3.73 -10.69 0.16
CA ASN A 24 2.80 -11.08 1.23
C ASN A 24 2.57 -9.92 2.23
N PRO A 25 1.31 -9.58 2.52
CA PRO A 25 0.98 -8.60 3.54
C PRO A 25 1.35 -9.14 4.93
N VAL A 26 1.93 -8.28 5.75
CA VAL A 26 2.20 -8.56 7.16
C VAL A 26 1.32 -7.67 8.01
N VAL A 27 0.56 -8.28 8.91
CA VAL A 27 -0.52 -7.62 9.66
C VAL A 27 -0.46 -7.98 11.15
N THR A 28 -1.15 -7.18 11.96
CA THR A 28 -1.57 -7.54 13.32
C THR A 28 -3.10 -7.59 13.37
N ALA A 29 -3.68 -7.81 14.56
CA ALA A 29 -5.11 -7.67 14.76
C ALA A 29 -5.63 -6.25 14.48
N ASP A 30 -4.78 -5.23 14.61
CA ASP A 30 -5.17 -3.82 14.47
C ASP A 30 -5.03 -3.31 13.04
N GLY A 31 -4.16 -3.90 12.22
CA GLY A 31 -3.94 -3.44 10.85
C GLY A 31 -2.63 -3.89 10.19
N LEU A 32 -2.33 -3.24 9.06
CA LEU A 32 -1.16 -3.48 8.25
C LEU A 32 0.12 -3.03 8.95
N VAL A 33 1.13 -3.89 8.96
CA VAL A 33 2.49 -3.59 9.44
C VAL A 33 3.38 -3.23 8.25
N GLY A 34 3.27 -3.98 7.17
CA GLY A 34 4.16 -3.86 6.02
C GLY A 34 3.97 -4.95 4.98
N ILE A 35 4.93 -5.05 4.07
CA ILE A 35 4.94 -6.02 2.97
C ILE A 35 6.28 -6.76 2.97
N VAL A 36 6.24 -8.07 2.72
CA VAL A 36 7.46 -8.87 2.54
C VAL A 36 8.18 -8.42 1.26
N ILE A 37 9.42 -7.95 1.40
CA ILE A 37 10.25 -7.48 0.27
C ILE A 37 11.42 -8.40 -0.05
N ASP A 38 11.77 -9.30 0.88
CA ASP A 38 12.84 -10.27 0.68
C ASP A 38 12.54 -11.56 1.47
N VAL A 39 12.87 -12.71 0.88
CA VAL A 39 12.57 -14.02 1.47
C VAL A 39 13.82 -14.89 1.40
N GLY A 40 14.29 -15.31 2.56
CA GLY A 40 15.25 -16.39 2.72
C GLY A 40 14.55 -17.70 3.03
N ARG A 41 15.34 -18.75 3.31
CA ARG A 41 14.82 -20.08 3.62
C ARG A 41 13.90 -20.10 4.85
N ALA A 42 14.37 -19.54 5.96
CA ALA A 42 13.70 -19.58 7.27
C ALA A 42 13.44 -18.18 7.86
N TYR A 43 13.65 -17.13 7.07
CA TYR A 43 13.44 -15.75 7.47
C TYR A 43 12.96 -14.91 6.30
N ALA A 44 12.25 -13.83 6.58
CA ALA A 44 11.82 -12.86 5.59
C ALA A 44 11.99 -11.43 6.12
N ARG A 45 12.26 -10.50 5.21
CA ARG A 45 12.37 -9.07 5.51
C ARG A 45 11.08 -8.37 5.09
N VAL A 46 10.52 -7.63 6.04
CA VAL A 46 9.29 -6.85 5.88
C VAL A 46 9.66 -5.37 5.79
N LEU A 47 9.22 -4.70 4.72
CA LEU A 47 9.25 -3.24 4.63
C LEU A 47 8.05 -2.70 5.41
N MET A 48 8.30 -1.95 6.48
CA MET A 48 7.22 -1.40 7.30
C MET A 48 6.54 -0.24 6.58
N ILE A 49 5.24 -0.03 6.84
CA ILE A 49 4.48 1.10 6.27
C ILE A 49 5.04 2.47 6.70
N SER A 50 5.82 2.54 7.79
CA SER A 50 6.48 3.78 8.22
C SER A 50 7.69 4.15 7.37
N ASP A 51 8.26 3.24 6.59
CA ASP A 51 9.47 3.48 5.80
C ASP A 51 9.25 4.56 4.74
N ILE A 52 10.23 5.44 4.50
CA ILE A 52 10.15 6.49 3.46
C ILE A 52 9.92 5.94 2.03
N ASN A 53 10.28 4.68 1.79
CA ASN A 53 10.05 4.01 0.51
C ASN A 53 8.68 3.32 0.46
N ALA A 54 7.99 3.14 1.59
CA ALA A 54 6.68 2.51 1.63
C ALA A 54 5.61 3.42 1.01
N ARG A 55 4.91 2.89 0.02
CA ARG A 55 3.80 3.52 -0.70
C ARG A 55 2.65 2.53 -0.72
N ILE A 56 1.58 2.84 0.01
CA ILE A 56 0.44 1.94 0.15
C ILE A 56 -0.78 2.60 -0.50
N PRO A 57 -1.33 2.02 -1.59
CA PRO A 57 -2.58 2.48 -2.17
C PRO A 57 -3.73 2.29 -1.18
N VAL A 58 -4.49 3.35 -0.95
CA VAL A 58 -5.53 3.39 0.08
C VAL A 58 -6.85 3.95 -0.44
N ILE A 59 -7.90 3.67 0.31
CA ILE A 59 -9.22 4.27 0.18
C ILE A 59 -9.67 4.77 1.56
N LEU A 60 -10.21 5.98 1.59
CA LEU A 60 -10.83 6.55 2.77
C LEU A 60 -12.21 5.92 2.98
N SER A 61 -12.41 5.27 4.13
CA SER A 61 -13.54 4.38 4.38
C SER A 61 -14.93 5.01 4.26
N SER A 62 -15.09 6.28 4.63
CA SER A 62 -16.41 6.92 4.71
C SER A 62 -16.71 7.73 3.45
N SER A 63 -15.69 8.37 2.88
CA SER A 63 -15.78 9.22 1.70
C SER A 63 -15.46 8.50 0.39
N SER A 64 -14.88 7.29 0.47
CA SER A 64 -14.42 6.49 -0.67
C SER A 64 -13.40 7.18 -1.57
N TRP A 65 -12.72 8.23 -1.08
CA TRP A 65 -11.67 8.89 -1.83
C TRP A 65 -10.44 7.98 -1.94
N PRO A 66 -9.91 7.73 -3.15
CA PRO A 66 -8.65 7.04 -3.32
C PRO A 66 -7.49 7.96 -2.91
N GLY A 67 -6.40 7.35 -2.48
CA GLY A 67 -5.15 8.06 -2.20
C GLY A 67 -3.98 7.12 -2.03
N LEU A 68 -2.86 7.66 -1.59
CA LEU A 68 -1.63 6.93 -1.33
C LEU A 68 -1.07 7.35 0.02
N THR A 69 -0.88 6.41 0.95
CA THR A 69 -0.09 6.70 2.15
C THR A 69 1.40 6.49 1.87
N VAL A 70 2.22 7.43 2.30
CA VAL A 70 3.69 7.41 2.19
C VAL A 70 4.29 7.44 3.59
N GLY A 71 5.21 6.51 3.87
CA GLY A 71 5.93 6.51 5.14
C GLY A 71 6.91 7.67 5.24
N GLN A 72 7.25 8.07 6.46
CA GLN A 72 8.11 9.24 6.74
C GLN A 72 9.26 8.92 7.72
N ASN A 73 9.57 7.64 7.94
CA ASN A 73 10.45 7.16 9.01
C ASN A 73 10.09 7.73 10.40
N GLY A 74 8.81 8.05 10.59
CA GLY A 74 8.29 8.72 11.77
C GLY A 74 7.05 8.04 12.34
N GLN A 75 6.35 8.76 13.21
CA GLN A 75 5.12 8.28 13.86
C GLN A 75 3.86 8.41 12.99
N PHE A 76 3.94 9.22 11.93
CA PHE A 76 2.85 9.47 10.99
C PHE A 76 3.25 9.00 9.60
N LEU A 77 2.22 8.68 8.83
CA LEU A 77 2.29 8.57 7.38
C LEU A 77 1.74 9.86 6.79
N ASP A 78 2.15 10.21 5.59
CA ASP A 78 1.47 11.25 4.82
C ASP A 78 0.44 10.61 3.89
N LEU A 79 -0.72 11.23 3.73
CA LEU A 79 -1.71 10.87 2.73
C LEU A 79 -1.60 11.85 1.56
N GLN A 80 -1.29 11.31 0.39
CA GLN A 80 -1.02 12.06 -0.84
C GLN A 80 -1.92 11.57 -1.98
N PHE A 81 -1.91 12.30 -3.09
CA PHE A 81 -2.60 11.94 -4.34
C PHE A 81 -4.12 11.72 -4.17
N LEU A 82 -4.77 12.49 -3.30
CA LEU A 82 -6.23 12.57 -3.35
C LEU A 82 -6.68 13.41 -4.55
N PRO A 83 -7.89 13.17 -5.08
CA PRO A 83 -8.53 14.08 -6.03
C PRO A 83 -8.67 15.50 -5.46
N ASP A 84 -8.68 16.52 -6.32
CA ASP A 84 -8.76 17.93 -5.92
C ASP A 84 -10.07 18.25 -5.16
N GLU A 85 -11.15 17.54 -5.47
CA GLU A 85 -12.44 17.70 -4.79
C GLU A 85 -12.54 16.93 -3.46
N ALA A 86 -11.50 16.17 -3.09
CA ALA A 86 -11.52 15.33 -1.91
C ALA A 86 -11.55 16.16 -0.63
N GLN A 87 -12.43 15.78 0.29
CA GLN A 87 -12.60 16.41 1.60
C GLN A 87 -12.39 15.37 2.70
N PRO A 88 -11.14 14.94 2.96
CA PRO A 88 -10.84 13.99 4.03
C PRO A 88 -11.18 14.59 5.39
N LYS A 89 -11.63 13.74 6.31
CA LYS A 89 -12.03 14.17 7.66
C LYS A 89 -11.09 13.60 8.70
N ILE A 90 -10.73 14.41 9.71
CA ILE A 90 -10.01 13.92 10.89
C ILE A 90 -10.80 12.76 11.52
N GLY A 91 -10.10 11.68 11.87
CA GLY A 91 -10.64 10.44 12.43
C GLY A 91 -11.08 9.41 11.38
N GLU A 92 -11.16 9.78 10.11
CA GLU A 92 -11.57 8.88 9.03
C GLU A 92 -10.57 7.72 8.88
N LEU A 93 -11.12 6.50 8.78
CA LEU A 93 -10.31 5.29 8.65
C LEU A 93 -9.77 5.19 7.22
N VAL A 94 -8.48 4.90 7.12
CA VAL A 94 -7.72 4.70 5.89
C VAL A 94 -7.47 3.21 5.73
N LEU A 95 -7.96 2.64 4.63
CA LEU A 95 -7.89 1.21 4.34
C LEU A 95 -7.07 0.96 3.09
N THR A 96 -6.43 -0.20 2.95
CA THR A 96 -5.83 -0.60 1.66
C THR A 96 -6.91 -0.66 0.58
N SER A 97 -6.63 -0.13 -0.61
CA SER A 97 -7.59 -0.14 -1.72
C SER A 97 -7.56 -1.45 -2.52
N GLY A 98 -6.46 -2.20 -2.44
CA GLY A 98 -6.18 -3.36 -3.29
C GLY A 98 -5.71 -3.01 -4.71
N HIS A 99 -5.58 -1.72 -5.02
CA HIS A 99 -5.04 -1.27 -6.30
C HIS A 99 -3.60 -1.75 -6.49
N GLY A 100 -3.26 -2.20 -7.70
CA GLY A 100 -1.94 -2.76 -8.02
C GLY A 100 -1.74 -4.23 -7.62
N GLY A 101 -2.71 -4.87 -6.95
CA GLY A 101 -2.74 -6.32 -6.81
C GLY A 101 -1.73 -6.94 -5.84
N VAL A 102 -1.10 -6.15 -4.97
CA VAL A 102 -0.16 -6.66 -3.95
C VAL A 102 -0.85 -6.90 -2.61
N LEU A 103 -1.70 -5.96 -2.21
CA LEU A 103 -2.40 -5.99 -0.94
C LEU A 103 -3.87 -6.35 -1.17
N PRO A 104 -4.51 -7.13 -0.29
CA PRO A 104 -5.96 -7.23 -0.28
C PRO A 104 -6.57 -5.86 0.03
N ASN A 105 -7.80 -5.63 -0.43
CA ASN A 105 -8.56 -4.45 -0.06
C ASN A 105 -9.07 -4.58 1.40
N GLY A 106 -9.18 -3.43 2.07
CA GLY A 106 -9.84 -3.34 3.38
C GLY A 106 -8.96 -3.56 4.61
N LEU A 107 -7.64 -3.73 4.48
CA LEU A 107 -6.75 -3.77 5.64
C LEU A 107 -6.62 -2.36 6.26
N PRO A 108 -6.80 -2.19 7.58
CA PRO A 108 -6.56 -0.92 8.23
C PRO A 108 -5.10 -0.49 8.11
N VAL A 109 -4.87 0.71 7.58
CA VAL A 109 -3.56 1.36 7.56
C VAL A 109 -3.45 2.34 8.72
N GLY A 110 -4.50 3.12 8.96
CA GLY A 110 -4.50 4.14 10.00
C GLY A 110 -5.74 5.03 9.97
N ARG A 111 -5.65 6.17 10.65
CA ARG A 111 -6.70 7.20 10.65
C ARG A 111 -6.12 8.56 10.32
N VAL A 112 -6.86 9.38 9.60
CA VAL A 112 -6.51 10.79 9.38
C VAL A 112 -6.41 11.47 10.75
N ASP A 113 -5.24 12.03 11.08
CA ASP A 113 -4.94 12.65 12.37
C ASP A 113 -4.89 14.17 12.25
N GLN A 114 -4.26 14.68 11.18
CA GLN A 114 -4.00 16.11 11.00
C GLN A 114 -4.22 16.50 9.54
N ILE A 115 -4.74 17.72 9.34
CA ILE A 115 -4.90 18.35 8.02
C ILE A 115 -4.42 19.80 8.19
N GLU A 116 -3.17 20.07 7.83
CA GLU A 116 -2.52 21.37 8.02
C GLU A 116 -1.70 21.73 6.79
N ASP A 117 -1.85 22.95 6.28
CA ASP A 117 -1.06 23.50 5.16
C ASP A 117 -0.98 22.57 3.93
N GLY A 118 -2.10 21.92 3.59
CA GLY A 118 -2.18 20.99 2.45
C GLY A 118 -1.54 19.61 2.71
N THR A 119 -0.97 19.39 3.90
CA THR A 119 -0.44 18.09 4.33
C THR A 119 -1.49 17.36 5.16
N ILE A 120 -1.81 16.13 4.76
CA ILE A 120 -2.71 15.26 5.50
C ILE A 120 -1.88 14.16 6.15
N ARG A 121 -1.90 14.08 7.49
CA ARG A 121 -1.18 13.04 8.23
C ARG A 121 -2.11 11.94 8.68
N VAL A 122 -1.65 10.71 8.58
CA VAL A 122 -2.33 9.51 9.01
C VAL A 122 -1.55 8.90 10.17
N ARG A 123 -2.23 8.68 11.29
CA ARG A 123 -1.69 7.89 12.40
C ARG A 123 -1.87 6.41 12.08
N PRO A 124 -0.80 5.59 12.05
CA PRO A 124 -0.92 4.16 11.84
C PRO A 124 -1.90 3.51 12.83
N ALA A 125 -2.66 2.52 12.36
CA ALA A 125 -3.57 1.75 13.21
C ALA A 125 -2.80 0.84 14.18
N VAL A 126 -1.63 0.37 13.75
CA VAL A 126 -0.73 -0.50 14.52
C VAL A 126 0.33 0.36 15.22
N ASP A 127 0.67 0.02 16.47
CA ASP A 127 1.89 0.53 17.10
C ASP A 127 3.13 -0.15 16.50
N LEU A 128 3.66 0.44 15.43
CA LEU A 128 4.81 -0.08 14.69
C LEU A 128 6.11 -0.11 15.51
N ARG A 129 6.17 0.55 16.68
CA ARG A 129 7.37 0.56 17.53
C ARG A 129 7.41 -0.61 18.51
N ASN A 130 6.24 -1.19 18.82
CA ASN A 130 6.08 -2.23 19.83
C ASN A 130 5.39 -3.47 19.25
N LEU A 131 5.98 -4.05 18.20
CA LEU A 131 5.46 -5.27 17.58
C LEU A 131 5.88 -6.50 18.38
N SER A 132 4.91 -7.20 18.99
CA SER A 132 5.17 -8.47 19.69
C SER A 132 4.93 -9.68 18.78
N TYR A 133 3.85 -9.67 18.02
CA TYR A 133 3.45 -10.74 17.12
C TYR A 133 2.88 -10.16 15.83
N VAL A 134 3.13 -10.85 14.72
CA VAL A 134 2.58 -10.52 13.41
C VAL A 134 2.07 -11.78 12.73
N SER A 135 1.09 -11.60 11.86
CA SER A 135 0.59 -12.63 10.97
C SER A 135 0.98 -12.29 9.54
N VAL A 136 1.37 -13.29 8.76
CA VAL A 136 1.58 -13.14 7.32
C VAL A 136 0.36 -13.69 6.60
N LEU A 137 -0.24 -12.87 5.73
CA LEU A 137 -1.38 -13.31 4.94
C LEU A 137 -0.87 -14.11 3.74
N THR A 138 -0.92 -15.44 3.89
CA THR A 138 -0.53 -16.40 2.87
C THR A 138 -1.77 -16.86 2.11
N GLY A 139 -1.97 -16.32 0.92
CA GLY A 139 -3.07 -16.64 0.04
C GLY A 139 -3.02 -15.66 -1.13
N GLY A 140 -2.93 -16.17 -2.36
CA GLY A 140 -2.98 -15.31 -3.52
C GLY A 140 -4.29 -14.52 -3.50
N LEU A 141 -4.24 -13.22 -3.81
CA LEU A 141 -5.39 -12.56 -4.37
C LEU A 141 -5.72 -13.37 -5.64
N GLU A 142 -6.85 -14.07 -5.66
CA GLU A 142 -7.19 -14.98 -6.76
C GLU A 142 -6.92 -14.28 -8.12
N GLY A 143 -6.01 -14.86 -8.92
CA GLY A 143 -5.69 -14.37 -10.27
C GLY A 143 -4.45 -13.50 -10.44
N ILE A 144 -3.64 -13.24 -9.41
CA ILE A 144 -2.42 -12.41 -9.54
C ILE A 144 -1.15 -13.23 -9.28
N ASP A 145 -0.29 -13.32 -10.30
CA ASP A 145 1.03 -13.95 -10.24
C ASP A 145 2.03 -13.03 -9.53
N ASN A 146 2.35 -13.35 -8.28
CA ASN A 146 3.29 -12.59 -7.44
C ASN A 146 4.74 -13.05 -7.58
N SER A 147 5.05 -13.95 -8.52
CA SER A 147 6.41 -14.47 -8.70
C SER A 147 7.39 -13.45 -9.28
N ASN A 148 6.90 -12.34 -9.84
CA ASN A 148 7.69 -11.32 -10.51
C ASN A 148 7.24 -9.89 -10.14
N LEU A 149 7.35 -9.55 -8.85
CA LEU A 149 7.01 -8.24 -8.32
C LEU A 149 8.22 -7.29 -8.42
N ASP A 150 8.48 -6.75 -9.60
CA ASP A 150 9.43 -5.64 -9.76
C ASP A 150 8.79 -4.33 -9.29
N LEU A 151 9.52 -3.56 -8.47
CA LEU A 151 9.03 -2.29 -7.92
C LEU A 151 8.66 -1.24 -8.99
N ALA A 152 9.16 -1.41 -10.21
CA ALA A 152 8.84 -0.58 -11.36
C ALA A 152 7.43 -0.87 -11.92
N ASP A 153 6.91 -2.08 -11.73
CA ASP A 153 5.62 -2.51 -12.27
C ASP A 153 4.43 -1.98 -11.46
N PHE A 154 4.69 -1.40 -10.28
CA PHE A 154 3.67 -0.75 -9.45
C PHE A 154 3.41 0.71 -9.82
N TYR A 155 4.17 1.27 -10.76
CA TYR A 155 3.77 2.53 -11.39
C TYR A 155 2.82 2.19 -12.53
N THR A 156 1.55 2.60 -12.44
CA THR A 156 0.73 2.71 -13.64
C THR A 156 1.47 3.67 -14.57
N PRO A 157 1.93 3.24 -15.76
CA PRO A 157 2.51 4.18 -16.70
C PRO A 157 1.46 5.28 -16.93
N LEU A 158 1.91 6.54 -16.96
CA LEU A 158 1.04 7.63 -17.38
C LEU A 158 0.34 7.19 -18.68
N PRO A 159 -0.98 7.44 -18.83
CA PRO A 159 -1.66 7.15 -20.07
C PRO A 159 -0.78 7.68 -21.20
N ILE A 160 -0.29 6.76 -22.05
CA ILE A 160 0.43 7.16 -23.24
C ILE A 160 -0.57 8.03 -23.99
N ASP A 161 -0.21 9.29 -24.23
CA ASP A 161 -1.01 10.20 -25.04
C ASP A 161 -0.89 9.74 -26.50
N ASP A 162 -1.48 8.57 -26.75
CA ASP A 162 -1.57 7.98 -28.06
C ASP A 162 -2.73 8.68 -28.75
N THR A 163 -2.42 9.85 -29.31
CA THR A 163 -3.29 10.61 -30.22
C THR A 163 -3.76 9.79 -31.43
N THR A 164 -3.30 8.53 -31.55
CA THR A 164 -3.70 7.56 -32.57
C THR A 164 -4.78 6.56 -32.11
N ARG A 165 -5.29 6.62 -30.86
CA ARG A 165 -6.45 5.81 -30.46
C ARG A 165 -7.75 6.37 -31.05
N LEU A 166 -8.04 5.95 -32.28
CA LEU A 166 -9.41 5.77 -32.75
C LEU A 166 -10.04 4.70 -31.85
N LEU A 167 -10.77 5.14 -30.82
CA LEU A 167 -11.48 4.24 -29.92
C LEU A 167 -12.52 3.48 -30.73
N GLU A 168 -12.26 2.21 -31.06
CA GLU A 168 -13.33 1.32 -31.50
C GLU A 168 -14.12 0.87 -30.27
N GLY A 169 -15.20 1.59 -29.98
CA GLY A 169 -16.08 1.36 -28.83
C GLY A 169 -17.50 1.10 -29.29
N LEU A 170 -18.20 0.23 -28.57
CA LEU A 170 -19.65 0.10 -28.72
C LEU A 170 -20.31 1.31 -28.06
N ASP A 171 -21.12 2.05 -28.83
CA ASP A 171 -21.95 3.09 -28.24
C ASP A 171 -23.13 2.49 -27.45
N SER A 172 -23.87 3.33 -26.73
CA SER A 172 -25.05 2.94 -25.95
C SER A 172 -26.19 2.32 -26.77
N SER A 173 -26.08 2.26 -28.10
CA SER A 173 -27.00 1.56 -29.00
C SER A 173 -26.52 0.16 -29.39
N GLY A 174 -25.30 -0.23 -28.98
CA GLY A 174 -24.71 -1.53 -29.26
C GLY A 174 -24.11 -1.67 -30.66
N GLN A 175 -23.81 -0.56 -31.34
CA GLN A 175 -23.16 -0.56 -32.66
C GLN A 175 -21.65 -0.29 -32.51
N ARG A 176 -20.82 -1.04 -33.27
CA ARG A 176 -19.36 -0.82 -33.32
C ARG A 176 -19.05 0.33 -34.28
N ARG A 177 -18.23 1.26 -33.85
CA ARG A 177 -17.44 2.14 -34.72
C ARG A 177 -15.98 1.99 -34.38
#